data_AF-A0A7X2N2E6-F1
#
_entry.id   AF-A0A7X2N2E6-F1
#
_cell.length_a   1.000
_cell.length_b   1.000
_cell.length_c   1.000
_cell.angle_alpha   90.00
_cell.angle_beta   90.00
_cell.angle_gamma   90.00
#
_symmetry.space_group_name_H-M   'P 1'
#
loop_
_entity.id
_entity.type
_entity.pdbx_description
1 polymer ?
#
loop_
_entity_poly.entity_id
_entity_poly.type
_entity_poly.pdbx_seq_one_letter_code
_entity_poly.pdbx_strand_id
1 'polypeptide(L)' 'MKANNFTGALLASLLLFTFIGYLLDHHFHTTPLFICIGMAYAIFGCFYLLMKKTRDPE' A
#
# COMPACT_ATOMS: atom_id res chain seq x y z
N MET A 1 -10.75 -7.92 12.48
CA MET A 1 -9.59 -8.80 12.18
C MET A 1 -8.62 -8.73 13.36
N LYS A 2 -8.07 -9.86 13.83
CA LYS A 2 -6.91 -9.82 14.76
C LYS A 2 -5.86 -8.89 14.13
N ALA A 3 -5.30 -7.95 14.90
CA ALA A 3 -4.38 -6.93 14.40
C ALA A 3 -3.29 -7.49 13.46
N ASN A 4 -2.87 -8.74 13.68
CA ASN A 4 -1.96 -9.50 12.84
C ASN A 4 -2.35 -9.57 11.34
N ASN A 5 -3.64 -9.69 11.00
CA ASN A 5 -4.06 -9.76 9.59
C ASN A 5 -4.07 -8.39 8.92
N PHE A 6 -4.31 -7.32 9.69
CA PHE A 6 -4.24 -5.95 9.16
C PHE A 6 -2.79 -5.55 8.90
N THR A 7 -1.89 -5.82 9.85
CA THR A 7 -0.45 -5.61 9.67
C THR A 7 0.10 -6.45 8.51
N GLY A 8 -0.31 -7.71 8.38
CA GLY A 8 0.08 -8.55 7.24
C GLY A 8 -0.39 -8.00 5.89
N ALA A 9 -1.64 -7.52 5.79
CA ALA A 9 -2.16 -6.91 4.57
C ALA A 9 -1.46 -5.59 4.23
N LEU A 10 -1.15 -4.76 5.23
CA LEU A 10 -0.37 -3.52 5.08
C LEU A 10 1.03 -3.81 4.55
N LEU A 11 1.72 -4.77 5.17
CA LEU A 11 3.09 -5.12 4.81
C LEU A 11 3.17 -5.73 3.41
N ALA A 12 2.21 -6.60 3.05
CA ALA A 12 2.09 -7.15 1.71
C ALA A 12 1.80 -6.06 0.67
N SER A 13 0.92 -5.10 0.97
CA SER A 13 0.62 -3.98 0.08
C SER A 13 1.84 -3.09 -0.13
N LEU A 14 2.56 -2.75 0.95
CA LEU A 14 3.81 -1.97 0.89
C LEU A 14 4.88 -2.66 0.02
N LEU A 15 5.09 -3.96 0.22
CA LEU A 15 6.04 -4.74 -0.57
C LEU A 15 5.64 -4.77 -2.05
N LEU A 16 4.36 -4.99 -2.34
CA LEU A 16 3.86 -5.09 -3.71
C LEU A 16 3.96 -3.75 -4.45
N PHE A 17 3.53 -2.64 -3.84
CA PHE A 17 3.66 -1.32 -4.44
C PHE A 17 5.12 -0.87 -4.58
N THR A 18 5.98 -1.22 -3.62
CA THR A 18 7.43 -0.93 -3.72
C THR A 18 8.07 -1.71 -4.86
N PHE A 19 7.74 -3.00 -5.00
CA PHE A 19 8.29 -3.83 -6.08
C PHE A 19 7.83 -3.37 -7.47
N ILE A 20 6.53 -3.07 -7.62
CA ILE A 20 5.97 -2.54 -8.87
C ILE A 20 6.57 -1.17 -9.17
N GLY A 21 6.63 -0.28 -8.19
CA GLY A 21 7.20 1.07 -8.33
C GLY A 21 8.67 1.02 -8.74
N TYR A 22 9.46 0.14 -8.12
CA TYR A 22 10.87 -0.06 -8.47
C TYR A 22 11.05 -0.58 -9.90
N LEU A 23 10.22 -1.55 -10.31
CA LEU A 23 10.27 -2.09 -11.68
C LEU A 23 9.91 -1.01 -12.70
N LEU A 24 8.90 -0.19 -12.41
CA LEU A 24 8.45 0.90 -13.29
C LEU A 24 9.49 2.03 -13.36
N ASP A 25 10.02 2.49 -12.22
CA ASP A 25 11.05 3.53 -12.19
C ASP A 25 12.34 3.07 -12.89
N HIS A 26 12.72 1.81 -12.72
CA HIS A 26 13.85 1.23 -13.44
C HIS A 26 13.58 1.12 -14.95
N HIS A 27 12.35 0.81 -15.37
CA HIS A 27 12.01 0.69 -16.79
C HIS A 27 11.90 2.06 -17.49
N PHE A 28 11.45 3.10 -16.79
CA PHE A 28 11.27 4.44 -17.33
C PHE A 28 12.49 5.36 -17.10
N HIS A 29 13.54 4.88 -16.43
CA HIS A 29 14.70 5.68 -15.99
C HIS A 29 14.32 6.96 -15.24
N THR A 30 13.16 6.96 -14.58
CA THR A 30 12.68 8.09 -13.78
C THR A 30 13.28 8.05 -12.38
N THR A 31 13.42 9.23 -11.77
CA THR A 31 13.57 9.36 -10.32
C THR A 31 12.46 8.60 -9.60
N PRO A 32 12.66 8.13 -8.34
CA PRO A 32 11.79 7.15 -7.64
C PRO A 32 10.37 7.66 -7.31
N LEU A 33 9.65 8.15 -8.32
CA LEU A 33 8.36 8.81 -8.26
C LEU A 33 7.24 7.77 -8.16
N PHE A 34 7.34 6.66 -8.90
CA PHE A 34 6.34 5.61 -8.87
C PHE A 34 6.35 4.88 -7.53
N ILE A 35 7.52 4.72 -6.91
CA ILE A 35 7.64 4.21 -5.53
C ILE A 35 6.94 5.14 -4.53
N CYS A 36 7.20 6.46 -4.60
CA CYS A 36 6.57 7.44 -3.71
C CYS A 36 5.04 7.48 -3.86
N ILE A 37 4.54 7.48 -5.10
CA ILE A 37 3.10 7.47 -5.40
C ILE A 37 2.46 6.16 -4.92
N GLY A 38 3.12 5.02 -5.16
CA GLY A 38 2.66 3.70 -4.72
C GLY A 38 2.58 3.58 -3.19
N MET A 39 3.58 4.10 -2.47
CA MET A 39 3.56 4.13 -1.00
C MET A 39 2.44 5.03 -0.47
N ALA A 40 2.24 6.22 -1.05
CA ALA A 40 1.14 7.10 -0.66
C ALA A 40 -0.21 6.41 -0.85
N TYR A 41 -0.40 5.72 -1.98
CA TYR A 41 -1.62 4.96 -2.27
C TYR A 41 -1.85 3.81 -1.28
N ALA A 42 -0.80 3.07 -0.91
CA ALA A 42 -0.88 1.99 0.06
C ALA A 42 -1.32 2.49 1.45
N ILE A 43 -0.77 3.63 1.89
CA ILE A 43 -1.12 4.26 3.18
C ILE A 43 -2.59 4.71 3.16
N PHE A 44 -3.01 5.44 2.13
CA PHE A 44 -4.40 5.90 1.99
C PHE A 44 -5.38 4.73 1.86
N GLY A 45 -5.04 3.70 1.08
CA GLY A 45 -5.87 2.50 0.92
C GLY A 45 -6.06 1.73 2.22
N CYS A 46 -5.00 1.61 3.02
CA CYS A 46 -5.09 0.97 4.33
C CYS A 46 -5.89 1.81 5.32
N PHE A 47 -5.76 3.14 5.29
CA PHE A 47 -6.56 4.05 6.12
C PHE A 47 -8.05 4.00 5.75
N TYR A 48 -8.35 3.95 4.45
CA TYR A 48 -9.71 3.80 3.93
C TYR A 48 -10.33 2.45 4.35
N LEU A 49 -9.59 1.35 4.22
CA LEU A 49 -10.04 0.03 4.67
C LEU A 49 -10.29 0.01 6.19
N LEU A 50 -9.44 0.69 6.97
CA LEU A 50 -9.63 0.82 8.41
C LEU A 50 -10.92 1.58 8.73
N MET A 51 -11.12 2.76 8.13
CA MET A 51 -12.35 3.56 8.31
C MET A 51 -13.61 2.82 7.86
N LYS A 52 -13.56 2.12 6.73
CA LYS A 52 -14.68 1.33 6.22
C LYS A 52 -15.05 0.21 7.21
N LYS A 53 -14.06 -0.50 7.76
CA LYS A 53 -14.30 -1.54 8.76
C LYS A 53 -14.83 -0.99 10.10
N THR A 54 -14.46 0.23 10.47
CA THR A 54 -15.04 0.92 11.64
C THR A 54 -16.49 1.33 11.42
N ARG A 55 -16.87 1.69 10.18
CA ARG A 55 -18.24 2.04 9.82
C ARG A 55 -19.17 0.84 9.66
N ASP A 56 -18.66 -0.28 9.16
CA ASP A 56 -19.40 -1.55 9.04
C ASP A 56 -18.77 -2.63 9.95
N PRO A 57 -19.14 -2.65 11.24
CA PRO A 57 -18.75 -3.68 12.18
C PRO A 57 -19.60 -4.96 12.00
N GLU A 58 -19.65 -5.47 10.77
CA GLU A 58 -20.19 -6.80 10.47
C GLU A 58 -19.13 -7.88 10.70
#